data_AF-A0A495ZEP1-F1
#
_entry.id   AF-A0A495ZEP1-F1
#
_cell.length_a   1.000
_cell.length_b   1.000
_cell.length_c   1.000
_cell.angle_alpha   90.00
_cell.angle_beta   90.00
_cell.angle_gamma   90.00
#
_symmetry.space_group_name_H-M   'P 1'
#
loop_
_entity.id
_entity.type
_entity.pdbx_description
1 polymer ?
#
loop_
_entity_poly.entity_id
_entity_poly.type
_entity_poly.pdbx_seq_one_letter_code
_entity_poly.pdbx_strand_id
1 'polypeptide(L)'
;MSAISEKQTKTEELHNYPFEADIFRRTFNRYVQRFNTAFIVSVLLICSPFIAYAIAWYLGEARVDVTGFLNLLHAGESLLLDVGFPHIVFGVFASGIISVGHFAFGFISVGNFSFGVISIGMFCSCGIISMGVMLSVGVIAIGYARAYGVITIAVGSKKPFEKSTYMNGKAFGVIAIGRQAHAVYSLSYGEEGEGVYQFSPKRQDPEAVALFTRWFKKFKNTFVAPA
;
A
#
# COMPACT_ATOMS: atom_id res chain seq x y z
N MET A 1 42.43 31.84 11.50
CA MET A 1 41.46 30.99 10.77
C MET A 1 41.16 29.78 11.64
N SER A 2 39.97 29.70 12.23
CA SER A 2 39.56 28.52 13.00
C SER A 2 39.03 27.48 12.01
N ALA A 3 39.67 26.32 11.94
CA ALA A 3 39.14 25.20 11.18
C ALA A 3 37.96 24.61 11.98
N ILE A 4 36.75 25.01 11.61
CA ILE A 4 35.54 24.31 12.04
C ILE A 4 35.60 22.94 11.37
N SER A 5 36.10 21.93 12.11
CA SER A 5 35.97 20.54 11.72
C SER A 5 34.49 20.20 11.77
N GLU A 6 33.84 20.37 10.62
CA GLU A 6 32.44 20.04 10.41
C GLU A 6 32.27 18.55 10.73
N LYS A 7 31.52 18.28 11.79
CA LYS A 7 31.47 16.97 12.42
C LYS A 7 30.57 16.06 11.58
N GLN A 8 31.12 15.56 10.47
CA GLN A 8 30.44 14.73 9.49
C GLN A 8 29.54 13.72 10.21
N THR A 9 28.27 13.77 9.87
CA THR A 9 27.31 12.84 10.42
C THR A 9 27.59 11.46 9.83
N LYS A 10 27.38 10.39 10.62
CA LYS A 10 27.57 8.99 10.19
C LYS A 10 26.75 8.57 8.95
N THR A 11 25.96 9.47 8.37
CA THR A 11 25.21 9.21 7.13
C THR A 11 25.85 9.87 5.91
N GLU A 12 26.62 10.95 6.08
CA GLU A 12 27.48 11.50 5.02
C GLU A 12 28.65 10.55 4.73
N GLU A 13 29.18 9.87 5.75
CA GLU A 13 30.13 8.76 5.57
C GLU A 13 29.54 7.64 4.68
N LEU A 14 28.23 7.33 4.83
CA LEU A 14 27.56 6.28 4.06
C LEU A 14 27.46 6.60 2.57
N HIS A 15 27.37 7.88 2.18
CA HIS A 15 27.32 8.29 0.78
C HIS A 15 28.62 7.94 0.02
N ASN A 16 29.76 7.93 0.72
CA ASN A 16 31.07 7.69 0.13
C ASN A 16 31.41 6.20 0.00
N TYR A 17 30.52 5.30 0.41
CA TYR A 17 30.73 3.85 0.33
C TYR A 17 30.19 3.25 -0.97
N PRO A 18 30.84 2.21 -1.52
CA PRO A 18 30.31 1.45 -2.64
C PRO A 18 28.89 0.97 -2.36
N PHE A 19 27.96 1.31 -3.25
CA PHE A 19 26.55 0.96 -3.13
C PHE A 19 26.22 -0.31 -3.92
N GLU A 20 25.79 -1.36 -3.24
CA GLU A 20 25.38 -2.62 -3.86
C GLU A 20 23.88 -2.64 -4.23
N ALA A 21 23.60 -2.25 -5.47
CA ALA A 21 22.25 -2.25 -6.03
C ALA A 21 21.52 -3.59 -5.91
N ASP A 22 22.21 -4.73 -6.01
CA ASP A 22 21.58 -6.06 -5.89
C ASP A 22 21.28 -6.47 -4.44
N ILE A 23 22.04 -6.00 -3.45
CA ILE A 23 21.66 -6.15 -2.03
C ILE A 23 20.48 -5.25 -1.72
N PHE A 24 20.48 -4.01 -2.23
CA PHE A 24 19.34 -3.09 -2.09
C PHE A 24 18.07 -3.68 -2.68
N ARG A 25 18.11 -4.17 -3.93
CA ARG A 25 16.99 -4.79 -4.62
C ARG A 25 16.46 -6.02 -3.85
N ARG A 26 17.34 -6.92 -3.40
CA ARG A 26 16.95 -8.08 -2.58
C ARG A 26 16.32 -7.69 -1.23
N THR A 27 16.83 -6.63 -0.60
CA THR A 27 16.34 -6.13 0.70
C THR A 27 14.98 -5.48 0.56
N PHE A 28 14.79 -4.60 -0.43
CA PHE A 28 13.52 -3.96 -0.74
C PHE A 28 12.44 -4.99 -1.09
N ASN A 29 12.75 -5.95 -1.99
CA ASN A 29 11.82 -7.02 -2.35
C ASN A 29 11.37 -7.86 -1.14
N ARG A 30 12.22 -8.04 -0.13
CA ARG A 30 11.86 -8.76 1.11
C ARG A 30 10.91 -7.96 2.01
N TYR A 31 10.99 -6.63 2.02
CA TYR A 31 10.00 -5.77 2.69
C TYR A 31 8.68 -5.77 1.91
N VAL A 32 8.75 -5.56 0.60
CA VAL A 32 7.63 -5.61 -0.35
C VAL A 32 6.84 -6.91 -0.26
N GLN A 33 7.50 -8.06 -0.27
CA GLN A 33 6.83 -9.36 -0.23
C GLN A 33 6.03 -9.53 1.07
N ARG A 34 6.63 -9.20 2.23
CA ARG A 34 5.95 -9.24 3.52
C ARG A 34 4.75 -8.30 3.56
N PHE A 35 4.91 -7.09 3.01
CA PHE A 35 3.84 -6.12 2.92
C PHE A 35 2.70 -6.61 2.02
N ASN A 36 2.99 -7.06 0.80
CA ASN A 36 2.00 -7.58 -0.14
C ASN A 36 1.27 -8.80 0.43
N THR A 37 1.97 -9.74 1.08
CA THR A 37 1.29 -10.89 1.71
C THR A 37 0.32 -10.43 2.81
N ALA A 38 0.74 -9.52 3.70
CA ALA A 38 -0.15 -8.99 4.73
C ALA A 38 -1.34 -8.22 4.13
N PHE A 39 -1.07 -7.32 3.18
CA PHE A 39 -2.08 -6.50 2.50
C PHE A 39 -3.09 -7.34 1.72
N ILE A 40 -2.64 -8.33 0.93
CA ILE A 40 -3.52 -9.24 0.19
C ILE A 40 -4.36 -10.08 1.15
N VAL A 41 -3.79 -10.59 2.25
CA VAL A 41 -4.56 -11.33 3.26
C VAL A 41 -5.61 -10.43 3.92
N SER A 42 -5.27 -9.20 4.31
CA SER A 42 -6.23 -8.24 4.87
C SER A 42 -7.35 -7.93 3.88
N VAL A 43 -7.03 -7.65 2.61
CA VAL A 43 -8.02 -7.39 1.55
C VAL A 43 -8.89 -8.62 1.28
N LEU A 44 -8.33 -9.84 1.21
CA LEU A 44 -9.10 -11.06 0.98
C LEU A 44 -10.06 -11.37 2.13
N LEU A 45 -9.62 -11.20 3.39
CA LEU A 45 -10.50 -11.35 4.55
C LEU A 45 -11.66 -10.34 4.49
N ILE A 46 -11.34 -9.06 4.26
CA ILE A 46 -12.32 -7.97 4.17
C ILE A 46 -13.28 -8.13 2.99
N CYS A 47 -12.80 -8.57 1.83
CA CYS A 47 -13.59 -8.71 0.62
C CYS A 47 -14.27 -10.08 0.47
N SER A 48 -14.01 -11.04 1.37
CA SER A 48 -14.60 -12.38 1.32
C SER A 48 -16.14 -12.41 1.24
N PRO A 49 -16.91 -11.54 1.94
CA PRO A 49 -18.37 -11.53 1.82
C PRO A 49 -18.82 -11.06 0.43
N PHE A 50 -18.16 -10.02 -0.10
CA PHE A 50 -18.46 -9.45 -1.41
C PHE A 50 -18.12 -10.40 -2.58
N ILE A 51 -17.01 -11.13 -2.47
CA ILE A 51 -16.64 -12.17 -3.44
C ILE A 51 -17.67 -13.30 -3.44
N ALA A 52 -18.11 -13.75 -2.26
CA ALA A 52 -19.14 -14.77 -2.12
C ALA A 52 -20.49 -14.32 -2.69
N TYR A 53 -20.91 -13.08 -2.42
CA TYR A 53 -22.11 -12.47 -3.00
C TYR A 53 -22.05 -12.38 -4.53
N ALA A 54 -20.92 -11.91 -5.09
CA ALA A 54 -20.75 -11.80 -6.54
C ALA A 54 -20.77 -13.17 -7.25
N ILE A 55 -20.18 -14.21 -6.63
CA ILE A 55 -20.26 -15.59 -7.14
C ILE A 55 -21.70 -16.11 -7.10
N ALA A 56 -22.42 -15.87 -6.00
CA ALA A 56 -23.80 -16.31 -5.87
C ALA A 56 -24.74 -15.62 -6.89
N TRP A 57 -24.55 -14.31 -7.14
CA TRP A 57 -25.27 -13.58 -8.17
C TRP A 57 -25.03 -14.15 -9.57
N TYR A 58 -23.75 -14.40 -9.94
CA TYR A 58 -23.39 -15.00 -11.22
C TYR A 58 -23.97 -16.41 -11.41
N LEU A 59 -23.96 -17.24 -10.36
CA LEU A 59 -24.53 -18.58 -10.39
C LEU A 59 -26.07 -18.58 -10.46
N GLY A 60 -26.72 -17.60 -9.82
CA GLY A 60 -28.17 -17.37 -9.94
C GLY A 60 -28.58 -17.00 -11.38
N GLU A 61 -27.82 -16.11 -12.03
CA GLU A 61 -28.04 -15.76 -13.44
C GLU A 61 -27.83 -16.97 -14.36
N ALA A 62 -26.86 -17.83 -14.04
CA ALA A 62 -26.63 -19.11 -14.72
C ALA A 62 -27.68 -20.21 -14.42
N ARG A 63 -28.73 -19.91 -13.64
CA ARG A 63 -29.77 -20.84 -13.17
C ARG A 63 -29.23 -22.07 -12.42
N VAL A 64 -28.07 -21.95 -11.79
CA VAL A 64 -27.55 -22.96 -10.86
C VAL A 64 -28.22 -22.74 -9.51
N ASP A 65 -28.78 -23.79 -8.92
CA ASP A 65 -29.41 -23.69 -7.60
C ASP A 65 -28.36 -23.48 -6.51
N VAL A 66 -28.13 -22.20 -6.19
CA VAL A 66 -27.28 -21.75 -5.08
C VAL A 66 -28.05 -21.52 -3.79
N THR A 67 -29.33 -21.93 -3.67
CA THR A 67 -30.16 -21.67 -2.48
C THR A 67 -29.49 -22.21 -1.21
N GLY A 68 -28.85 -23.38 -1.26
CA GLY A 68 -28.08 -23.93 -0.13
C GLY A 68 -26.81 -23.13 0.22
N PHE A 69 -26.10 -22.59 -0.77
CA PHE A 69 -24.91 -21.76 -0.57
C PHE A 69 -25.27 -20.37 -0.05
N LEU A 70 -26.30 -19.75 -0.64
CA LEU A 70 -26.89 -18.51 -0.19
C LEU A 70 -27.47 -18.62 1.21
N ASN A 71 -28.08 -19.75 1.58
CA ASN A 71 -28.56 -19.98 2.96
C ASN A 71 -27.42 -20.16 3.97
N LEU A 72 -26.27 -20.71 3.56
CA LEU A 72 -25.09 -20.79 4.45
C LEU A 72 -24.46 -19.40 4.67
N LEU A 73 -24.47 -18.54 3.66
CA LEU A 73 -24.05 -17.13 3.77
C LEU A 73 -25.08 -16.28 4.51
N HIS A 74 -26.38 -16.46 4.24
CA HIS A 74 -27.48 -15.82 4.97
C HIS A 74 -27.57 -16.31 6.43
N ALA A 75 -27.10 -17.50 6.79
CA ALA A 75 -26.93 -17.88 8.19
C ALA A 75 -25.85 -17.03 8.90
N GLY A 76 -24.94 -16.39 8.15
CA GLY A 76 -24.05 -15.32 8.64
C GLY A 76 -24.65 -13.91 8.50
N GLU A 77 -25.37 -13.61 7.41
CA GLU A 77 -25.96 -12.28 7.15
C GLU A 77 -27.31 -12.01 7.83
N SER A 78 -28.01 -13.03 8.34
CA SER A 78 -29.28 -12.85 9.10
C SER A 78 -29.07 -12.24 10.48
N LEU A 79 -27.82 -12.00 10.90
CA LEU A 79 -27.46 -11.15 12.03
C LEU A 79 -27.11 -9.70 11.62
N LEU A 80 -27.15 -9.38 10.31
CA LEU A 80 -26.66 -8.13 9.70
C LEU A 80 -27.73 -7.40 8.86
N LEU A 81 -28.96 -7.91 8.83
CA LEU A 81 -30.10 -7.24 8.20
C LEU A 81 -30.66 -6.13 9.11
N ASP A 82 -30.35 -4.89 8.73
CA ASP A 82 -31.09 -3.65 9.06
C ASP A 82 -31.44 -3.43 10.55
N VAL A 83 -30.49 -3.69 11.45
CA VAL A 83 -30.63 -3.35 12.88
C VAL A 83 -30.01 -1.97 13.14
N GLY A 84 -30.85 -0.94 13.09
CA GLY A 84 -30.45 0.45 13.25
C GLY A 84 -29.75 0.78 14.58
N PHE A 85 -28.44 0.99 14.51
CA PHE A 85 -27.74 1.97 15.32
C PHE A 85 -26.94 2.87 14.36
N PRO A 86 -26.79 4.19 14.59
CA PRO A 86 -26.11 5.12 13.68
C PRO A 86 -24.58 4.88 13.56
N HIS A 87 -24.09 3.74 14.03
CA HIS A 87 -22.68 3.45 14.26
C HIS A 87 -22.11 2.39 13.30
N ILE A 88 -22.88 1.41 12.84
CA ILE A 88 -22.39 0.36 11.93
C ILE A 88 -23.47 0.05 10.88
N VAL A 89 -23.12 0.12 9.59
CA VAL A 89 -24.04 -0.09 8.46
C VAL A 89 -23.42 -1.00 7.41
N PHE A 90 -24.21 -1.96 6.92
CA PHE A 90 -23.85 -2.92 5.87
C PHE A 90 -24.80 -2.79 4.68
N GLY A 91 -24.30 -2.93 3.45
CA GLY A 91 -25.16 -2.96 2.25
C GLY A 91 -24.46 -2.53 0.96
N VAL A 92 -25.20 -2.48 -0.16
CA VAL A 92 -24.63 -2.01 -1.45
C VAL A 92 -24.20 -0.54 -1.34
N PHE A 93 -25.02 0.29 -0.69
CA PHE A 93 -24.69 1.65 -0.27
C PHE A 93 -24.76 1.69 1.26
N ALA A 94 -23.61 1.91 1.92
CA ALA A 94 -23.51 1.93 3.38
C ALA A 94 -23.01 3.30 3.85
N SER A 95 -23.76 3.96 4.73
CA SER A 95 -23.40 5.26 5.31
C SER A 95 -23.60 5.24 6.83
N GLY A 96 -22.53 5.42 7.60
CA GLY A 96 -22.53 5.33 9.06
C GLY A 96 -21.13 5.57 9.65
N ILE A 97 -20.95 5.50 10.98
CA ILE A 97 -19.59 5.67 11.56
C ILE A 97 -18.64 4.56 11.07
N ILE A 98 -19.12 3.32 11.05
CA ILE A 98 -18.49 2.18 10.38
C ILE A 98 -19.40 1.78 9.22
N SER A 99 -18.89 1.76 8.00
CA SER A 99 -19.65 1.37 6.82
C SER A 99 -18.92 0.27 6.02
N VAL A 100 -19.67 -0.76 5.65
CA VAL A 100 -19.16 -1.92 4.92
C VAL A 100 -20.06 -2.17 3.71
N GLY A 101 -19.57 -1.91 2.50
CA GLY A 101 -20.43 -1.97 1.31
C GLY A 101 -19.74 -1.91 -0.04
N HIS A 102 -20.51 -1.95 -1.13
CA HIS A 102 -19.95 -1.67 -2.46
C HIS A 102 -19.53 -0.21 -2.58
N PHE A 103 -20.38 0.69 -2.10
CA PHE A 103 -20.12 2.10 -1.86
C PHE A 103 -20.25 2.37 -0.37
N ALA A 104 -19.11 2.58 0.30
CA ALA A 104 -19.04 2.83 1.73
C ALA A 104 -18.62 4.29 2.01
N PHE A 105 -19.33 4.92 2.94
CA PHE A 105 -19.11 6.29 3.41
C PHE A 105 -19.13 6.30 4.94
N GLY A 106 -18.06 6.72 5.61
CA GLY A 106 -18.04 6.67 7.07
C GLY A 106 -16.77 7.19 7.73
N PHE A 107 -16.66 7.04 9.06
CA PHE A 107 -15.39 7.29 9.74
C PHE A 107 -14.40 6.15 9.47
N ILE A 108 -14.87 4.91 9.62
CA ILE A 108 -14.23 3.71 9.09
C ILE A 108 -15.10 3.24 7.92
N SER A 109 -14.52 3.15 6.73
CA SER A 109 -15.21 2.78 5.51
C SER A 109 -14.48 1.63 4.85
N VAL A 110 -15.22 0.63 4.39
CA VAL A 110 -14.69 -0.63 3.85
C VAL A 110 -15.52 -1.06 2.65
N GLY A 111 -14.91 -1.19 1.48
CA GLY A 111 -15.69 -1.51 0.27
C GLY A 111 -14.94 -1.62 -1.04
N ASN A 112 -15.70 -1.60 -2.13
CA ASN A 112 -15.16 -1.50 -3.49
C ASN A 112 -14.78 -0.05 -3.83
N PHE A 113 -15.67 0.88 -3.49
CA PHE A 113 -15.44 2.32 -3.41
C PHE A 113 -15.66 2.75 -1.97
N SER A 114 -14.63 3.33 -1.36
CA SER A 114 -14.60 3.63 0.07
C SER A 114 -14.15 5.06 0.33
N PHE A 115 -14.87 5.76 1.21
CA PHE A 115 -14.63 7.16 1.55
C PHE A 115 -14.76 7.35 3.06
N GLY A 116 -13.69 7.78 3.74
CA GLY A 116 -13.75 7.99 5.18
C GLY A 116 -12.48 8.52 5.84
N VAL A 117 -12.42 8.52 7.17
CA VAL A 117 -11.16 8.86 7.88
C VAL A 117 -10.16 7.71 7.75
N ILE A 118 -10.63 6.49 8.00
CA ILE A 118 -9.93 5.24 7.67
C ILE A 118 -10.72 4.58 6.54
N SER A 119 -10.10 4.45 5.37
CA SER A 119 -10.75 3.93 4.16
C SER A 119 -10.02 2.70 3.65
N ILE A 120 -10.76 1.62 3.36
CA ILE A 120 -10.25 0.39 2.74
C ILE A 120 -11.07 0.13 1.47
N GLY A 121 -10.44 0.27 0.30
CA GLY A 121 -11.11 0.19 -1.00
C GLY A 121 -10.44 -0.82 -1.94
N MET A 122 -11.24 -1.64 -2.65
CA MET A 122 -10.67 -2.47 -3.72
C MET A 122 -10.27 -1.61 -4.93
N PHE A 123 -11.21 -0.87 -5.51
CA PHE A 123 -10.99 -0.07 -6.71
C PHE A 123 -10.54 1.36 -6.36
N CYS A 124 -11.25 2.00 -5.44
CA CYS A 124 -10.92 3.35 -4.98
C CYS A 124 -11.06 3.45 -3.47
N SER A 125 -10.08 4.06 -2.84
CA SER A 125 -10.05 4.36 -1.41
C SER A 125 -9.60 5.80 -1.22
N CYS A 126 -10.37 6.57 -0.46
CA CYS A 126 -10.12 7.99 -0.20
C CYS A 126 -10.29 8.29 1.29
N GLY A 127 -9.26 8.83 1.95
CA GLY A 127 -9.36 9.18 3.37
C GLY A 127 -8.16 9.85 4.00
N ILE A 128 -8.11 9.95 5.32
CA ILE A 128 -6.88 10.39 6.02
C ILE A 128 -5.86 9.24 6.00
N ILE A 129 -6.31 8.05 6.38
CA ILE A 129 -5.59 6.79 6.22
C ILE A 129 -6.33 5.99 5.14
N SER A 130 -5.71 5.84 3.97
CA SER A 130 -6.30 5.15 2.83
C SER A 130 -5.51 3.90 2.48
N MET A 131 -6.19 2.77 2.38
CA MET A 131 -5.68 1.50 1.86
C MET A 131 -6.46 1.14 0.60
N GLY A 132 -5.79 1.01 -0.54
CA GLY A 132 -6.43 0.81 -1.86
C GLY A 132 -5.69 -0.20 -2.74
N VAL A 133 -6.40 -1.11 -3.43
CA VAL A 133 -5.73 -2.03 -4.36
C VAL A 133 -5.39 -1.33 -5.69
N MET A 134 -6.38 -0.75 -6.37
CA MET A 134 -6.11 0.04 -7.59
C MET A 134 -5.69 1.47 -7.28
N LEU A 135 -6.54 2.24 -6.60
CA LEU A 135 -6.30 3.65 -6.27
C LEU A 135 -6.47 3.90 -4.77
N SER A 136 -5.48 4.59 -4.19
CA SER A 136 -5.48 5.02 -2.79
C SER A 136 -5.10 6.50 -2.71
N VAL A 137 -5.93 7.31 -2.06
CA VAL A 137 -5.72 8.75 -1.91
C VAL A 137 -5.90 9.15 -0.46
N GLY A 138 -4.92 9.82 0.13
CA GLY A 138 -5.04 10.28 1.51
C GLY A 138 -3.81 10.94 2.09
N VAL A 139 -3.84 11.32 3.38
CA VAL A 139 -2.64 11.84 4.06
C VAL A 139 -1.59 10.73 4.16
N ILE A 140 -2.02 9.54 4.60
CA ILE A 140 -1.27 8.29 4.55
C ILE A 140 -1.96 7.39 3.53
N ALA A 141 -1.38 7.26 2.33
CA ALA A 141 -1.96 6.44 1.25
C ALA A 141 -1.12 5.20 0.97
N ILE A 142 -1.69 4.04 1.29
CA ILE A 142 -1.18 2.72 1.00
C ILE A 142 -1.90 2.21 -0.25
N GLY A 143 -1.15 1.98 -1.32
CA GLY A 143 -1.66 1.49 -2.59
C GLY A 143 -0.93 0.21 -3.03
N TYR A 144 -1.63 -0.69 -3.70
CA TYR A 144 -0.94 -1.72 -4.49
C TYR A 144 -0.55 -1.17 -5.87
N ALA A 145 -1.49 -0.58 -6.62
CA ALA A 145 -1.20 -0.07 -7.96
C ALA A 145 -0.79 1.42 -8.00
N ARG A 146 -1.61 2.33 -7.45
CA ARG A 146 -1.31 3.77 -7.35
C ARG A 146 -1.66 4.33 -5.97
N ALA A 147 -0.78 5.15 -5.40
CA ALA A 147 -1.01 5.85 -4.14
C ALA A 147 -0.67 7.34 -4.26
N TYR A 148 -1.51 8.22 -3.72
CA TYR A 148 -1.37 9.67 -3.73
C TYR A 148 -1.57 10.24 -2.33
N GLY A 149 -0.64 11.07 -1.83
CA GLY A 149 -0.74 11.55 -0.45
C GLY A 149 0.45 12.33 0.09
N VAL A 150 0.51 12.51 1.41
CA VAL A 150 1.70 13.10 2.07
C VAL A 150 2.75 12.02 2.29
N ILE A 151 2.35 10.90 2.91
CA ILE A 151 3.16 9.70 3.08
C ILE A 151 2.52 8.60 2.23
N THR A 152 3.24 8.08 1.24
CA THR A 152 2.71 7.07 0.33
C THR A 152 3.57 5.82 0.21
N ILE A 153 2.90 4.68 0.11
CA ILE A 153 3.52 3.37 -0.09
C ILE A 153 2.80 2.72 -1.28
N ALA A 154 3.48 2.55 -2.42
CA ALA A 154 2.92 1.88 -3.60
C ALA A 154 3.80 0.73 -4.06
N VAL A 155 3.33 -0.50 -3.86
CA VAL A 155 4.21 -1.66 -3.92
C VAL A 155 4.33 -2.28 -5.31
N GLY A 156 3.21 -2.38 -6.04
CA GLY A 156 3.13 -3.07 -7.33
C GLY A 156 3.41 -4.57 -7.23
N SER A 157 3.57 -5.21 -8.39
CA SER A 157 3.98 -6.61 -8.50
C SER A 157 4.88 -6.88 -9.69
N LYS A 158 5.70 -7.92 -9.59
CA LYS A 158 6.43 -8.48 -10.73
C LYS A 158 5.45 -9.16 -11.69
N LYS A 159 5.67 -9.04 -13.01
CA LYS A 159 4.90 -9.84 -13.97
C LYS A 159 5.21 -11.33 -13.78
N PRO A 160 4.20 -12.24 -13.82
CA PRO A 160 4.42 -13.67 -13.58
C PRO A 160 5.31 -14.35 -14.64
N PHE A 161 5.38 -13.80 -15.86
CA PHE A 161 6.10 -14.41 -16.99
C PHE A 161 7.28 -13.57 -17.52
N GLU A 162 7.65 -12.45 -16.87
CA GLU A 162 8.70 -11.55 -17.36
C GLU A 162 9.78 -11.32 -16.28
N LYS A 163 11.04 -11.63 -16.59
CA LYS A 163 12.11 -11.78 -15.59
C LYS A 163 12.81 -10.47 -15.19
N SER A 164 12.14 -9.33 -15.34
CA SER A 164 12.68 -7.99 -15.03
C SER A 164 11.60 -6.92 -14.95
N THR A 165 10.47 -7.15 -15.62
CA THR A 165 9.37 -6.20 -15.78
C THR A 165 8.31 -6.36 -14.68
N TYR A 166 7.81 -5.24 -14.18
CA TYR A 166 6.87 -5.15 -13.06
C TYR A 166 5.71 -4.24 -13.48
N MET A 167 4.53 -4.47 -12.91
CA MET A 167 3.32 -3.69 -13.15
C MET A 167 2.96 -2.87 -11.91
N ASN A 168 2.60 -1.61 -12.16
CA ASN A 168 2.13 -0.65 -11.16
C ASN A 168 3.16 -0.39 -10.02
N GLY A 169 2.70 0.13 -8.88
CA GLY A 169 3.55 0.55 -7.76
C GLY A 169 4.03 2.00 -7.89
N LYS A 170 3.15 2.88 -8.40
CA LYS A 170 3.40 4.33 -8.50
C LYS A 170 2.97 5.03 -7.20
N ALA A 171 3.93 5.61 -6.47
CA ALA A 171 3.72 6.33 -5.23
C ALA A 171 4.01 7.83 -5.45
N PHE A 172 3.06 8.70 -5.13
CA PHE A 172 3.19 10.15 -5.29
C PHE A 172 3.01 10.83 -3.93
N GLY A 173 3.91 11.74 -3.53
CA GLY A 173 3.72 12.49 -2.29
C GLY A 173 4.90 13.34 -1.81
N VAL A 174 4.94 13.60 -0.49
CA VAL A 174 6.10 14.25 0.15
C VAL A 174 7.14 13.20 0.54
N ILE A 175 6.70 12.08 1.10
CA ILE A 175 7.52 10.89 1.38
C ILE A 175 6.88 9.72 0.63
N ALA A 176 7.52 9.20 -0.41
CA ALA A 176 7.01 8.08 -1.20
C ALA A 176 7.96 6.87 -1.16
N ILE A 177 7.39 5.69 -0.96
CA ILE A 177 8.09 4.40 -0.99
C ILE A 177 7.42 3.52 -2.06
N GLY A 178 8.16 3.04 -3.07
CA GLY A 178 7.55 2.19 -4.09
C GLY A 178 8.46 1.69 -5.21
N ARG A 179 7.88 1.04 -6.24
CA ARG A 179 8.62 0.76 -7.51
C ARG A 179 8.97 2.06 -8.21
N GLN A 180 8.01 2.99 -8.28
CA GLN A 180 8.11 4.26 -8.97
C GLN A 180 7.61 5.34 -8.01
N ALA A 181 8.50 5.75 -7.10
CA ALA A 181 8.22 6.80 -6.14
C ALA A 181 8.57 8.16 -6.75
N HIS A 182 7.60 9.08 -6.80
CA HIS A 182 7.77 10.47 -7.24
C HIS A 182 7.41 11.38 -6.06
N ALA A 183 8.42 11.91 -5.37
CA ALA A 183 8.21 12.67 -4.13
C ALA A 183 9.37 13.60 -3.77
N VAL A 184 9.18 14.46 -2.75
CA VAL A 184 10.29 15.23 -2.18
C VAL A 184 11.35 14.30 -1.60
N TYR A 185 10.95 13.29 -0.83
CA TYR A 185 11.78 12.16 -0.40
C TYR A 185 11.27 10.86 -1.04
N SER A 186 12.00 10.31 -2.00
CA SER A 186 11.62 9.09 -2.72
C SER A 186 12.53 7.89 -2.42
N LEU A 187 11.95 6.81 -1.91
CA LEU A 187 12.58 5.49 -1.82
C LEU A 187 12.07 4.64 -2.99
N SER A 188 12.86 4.60 -4.07
CA SER A 188 12.46 3.95 -5.32
C SER A 188 13.29 2.70 -5.60
N TYR A 189 12.61 1.56 -5.80
CA TYR A 189 13.26 0.36 -6.32
C TYR A 189 13.59 0.45 -7.81
N GLY A 190 12.69 1.07 -8.57
CA GLY A 190 12.80 1.23 -10.02
C GLY A 190 13.59 2.47 -10.40
N GLU A 191 14.08 2.44 -11.64
CA GLU A 191 14.88 3.50 -12.24
C GLU A 191 14.06 4.69 -12.76
N GLU A 192 12.74 4.56 -12.78
CA GLU A 192 11.76 5.58 -13.21
C GLU A 192 11.20 6.40 -12.03
N GLY A 193 11.62 6.13 -10.79
CA GLY A 193 11.26 6.97 -9.66
C GLY A 193 12.08 8.25 -9.64
N GLU A 194 11.50 9.32 -9.14
CA GLU A 194 12.07 10.67 -9.16
C GLU A 194 11.91 11.35 -7.80
N GLY A 195 12.71 12.37 -7.52
CA GLY A 195 12.52 13.19 -6.35
C GLY A 195 13.57 14.25 -6.15
N VAL A 196 13.27 15.19 -5.24
CA VAL A 196 14.25 16.20 -4.80
C VAL A 196 15.40 15.50 -4.10
N TYR A 197 15.06 14.60 -3.17
CA TYR A 197 15.96 13.69 -2.47
C TYR A 197 15.52 12.25 -2.72
N GLN A 198 16.45 11.45 -3.21
CA GLN A 198 16.19 10.13 -3.74
C GLN A 198 17.13 9.10 -3.12
N PHE A 199 16.55 7.97 -2.69
CA PHE A 199 17.28 6.75 -2.40
C PHE A 199 16.79 5.66 -3.36
N SER A 200 17.57 5.42 -4.41
CA SER A 200 17.31 4.44 -5.46
C SER A 200 18.61 3.76 -5.91
N PRO A 201 18.58 2.79 -6.83
CA PRO A 201 19.80 2.23 -7.40
C PRO A 201 20.65 3.21 -8.22
N LYS A 202 20.08 4.33 -8.68
CA LYS A 202 20.76 5.32 -9.54
C LYS A 202 21.26 6.55 -8.79
N ARG A 203 20.65 6.88 -7.65
CA ARG A 203 20.92 8.11 -6.88
C ARG A 203 20.67 7.83 -5.39
N GLN A 204 21.59 8.25 -4.54
CA GLN A 204 21.56 7.99 -3.10
C GLN A 204 21.86 9.29 -2.32
N ASP A 205 20.96 10.28 -2.38
CA ASP A 205 21.21 11.55 -1.69
C ASP A 205 21.32 11.35 -0.16
N PRO A 206 22.29 11.99 0.52
CA PRO A 206 22.56 11.74 1.94
C PRO A 206 21.32 11.91 2.84
N GLU A 207 20.47 12.90 2.54
CA GLU A 207 19.24 13.16 3.28
C GLU A 207 18.21 12.04 3.17
N ALA A 208 18.00 11.51 1.95
CA ALA A 208 17.09 10.39 1.72
C ALA A 208 17.64 9.10 2.36
N VAL A 209 18.95 8.86 2.23
CA VAL A 209 19.62 7.73 2.90
C VAL A 209 19.47 7.84 4.43
N ALA A 210 19.65 9.02 5.02
CA ALA A 210 19.45 9.26 6.46
C ALA A 210 18.02 8.96 6.89
N LEU A 211 17.04 9.52 6.17
CA LEU A 211 15.61 9.35 6.46
C LEU A 211 15.21 7.87 6.40
N PHE A 212 15.51 7.19 5.29
CA PHE A 212 15.03 5.82 5.08
C PHE A 212 15.83 4.78 5.88
N THR A 213 17.15 4.91 6.04
CA THR A 213 17.93 3.94 6.84
C THR A 213 17.69 4.04 8.35
N ARG A 214 17.17 5.19 8.84
CA ARG A 214 16.67 5.35 10.22
C ARG A 214 15.50 4.41 10.52
N TRP A 215 14.54 4.32 9.61
CA TRP A 215 13.34 3.46 9.76
C TRP A 215 13.59 2.03 9.27
N PHE A 216 14.27 1.87 8.13
CA PHE A 216 14.54 0.60 7.46
C PHE A 216 16.01 0.18 7.63
N LYS A 217 16.39 -0.14 8.88
CA LYS A 217 17.80 -0.43 9.28
C LYS A 217 18.53 -1.44 8.37
N LYS A 218 17.84 -2.36 7.71
CA LYS A 218 18.44 -3.36 6.80
C LYS A 218 19.03 -2.76 5.52
N PHE A 219 18.63 -1.55 5.12
CA PHE A 219 19.30 -0.86 4.00
C PHE A 219 20.70 -0.36 4.35
N LYS A 220 21.11 -0.33 5.62
CA LYS A 220 22.52 -0.03 5.95
C LYS A 220 23.49 -1.07 5.35
N ASN A 221 23.02 -2.30 5.17
CA ASN A 221 23.79 -3.39 4.57
C ASN A 221 24.00 -3.23 3.04
N THR A 222 23.44 -2.19 2.39
CA THR A 222 23.65 -1.94 0.95
C THR A 222 24.86 -1.07 0.68
N PHE A 223 25.49 -0.53 1.73
CA PHE A 223 26.69 0.27 1.67
C PHE A 223 27.84 -0.57 2.19
N VAL A 224 28.84 -0.83 1.34
CA VAL A 224 30.01 -1.62 1.70
C VAL A 224 30.95 -0.74 2.52
N ALA A 225 31.03 -0.97 3.83
CA ALA A 225 32.08 -0.35 4.61
C ALA A 225 33.45 -0.85 4.08
N PRO A 226 34.44 0.03 3.87
CA PRO A 226 35.80 -0.39 3.53
C PRO A 226 36.34 -1.28 4.66
N ALA A 227 37.10 -2.31 4.26
CA ALA A 227 37.74 -3.27 5.16
C ALA A 227 38.92 -2.63 5.93
#